data_AF-A0A6B1AT01-F1
#
_entry.id   AF-A0A6B1AT01-F1
#
_cell.length_a   1.000
_cell.length_b   1.000
_cell.length_c   1.000
_cell.angle_alpha   90.00
_cell.angle_beta   90.00
_cell.angle_gamma   90.00
#
_symmetry.space_group_name_H-M   'P 1'
#
loop_
_entity.id
_entity.type
_entity.pdbx_description
1 polymer ?
#
loop_
_entity_poly.entity_id
_entity_poly.type
_entity_poly.pdbx_seq_one_letter_code
_entity_poly.pdbx_strand_id
1 'polypeptide(L)'
;MKKFMFATATAFIACLFSAMAFTQNPEGLKTGNNYYFTKDIILMLYPPGSTSMARYECPAGYRVEILQRFTRSGKLWYKGECGSREGYINPVVLYGGAIHLWSEAKSQSEPEPLSDNEEQDIDFGDDSSEFANFDGQCDDNRFIGPQRFYIHFDHGGHNFKDATDCRKLLGAGLIRLRTVQEERDSVIATDW
;
A
#
# COMPACT_ATOMS: atom_id res chain seq x y z
N MET A 1 -40.54 41.28 -32.54
CA MET A 1 -39.89 39.97 -32.73
C MET A 1 -38.77 39.81 -31.70
N LYS A 2 -39.00 39.13 -30.58
CA LYS A 2 -37.96 38.52 -29.74
C LYS A 2 -38.56 37.24 -29.15
N LYS A 3 -38.09 36.09 -29.65
CA LYS A 3 -38.46 34.76 -29.15
C LYS A 3 -37.74 34.55 -27.82
N PHE A 4 -38.49 34.37 -26.73
CA PHE A 4 -37.94 33.85 -25.48
C PHE A 4 -37.86 32.32 -25.61
N MET A 5 -36.64 31.79 -25.64
CA MET A 5 -36.39 30.36 -25.56
C MET A 5 -36.58 29.91 -24.10
N PHE A 6 -37.36 28.85 -23.92
CA PHE A 6 -37.43 28.08 -22.69
C PHE A 6 -36.13 27.28 -22.54
N ALA A 7 -35.44 27.44 -21.41
CA ALA A 7 -34.42 26.49 -20.96
C ALA A 7 -35.03 25.70 -19.78
N THR A 8 -35.39 24.44 -20.05
CA THR A 8 -35.75 23.49 -19.00
C THR A 8 -34.46 23.12 -18.25
N ALA A 9 -34.32 23.59 -17.03
CA ALA A 9 -33.27 23.15 -16.12
C ALA A 9 -33.59 21.72 -15.67
N THR A 10 -32.96 20.73 -16.29
CA THR A 10 -32.94 19.37 -15.78
C THR A 10 -32.12 19.39 -14.49
N ALA A 11 -32.80 19.36 -13.35
CA ALA A 11 -32.17 19.22 -12.06
C ALA A 11 -31.52 17.83 -11.98
N PHE A 12 -30.20 17.76 -12.19
CA PHE A 12 -29.39 16.66 -11.70
C PHE A 12 -29.39 16.74 -10.18
N ILE A 13 -30.38 16.12 -9.55
CA ILE A 13 -30.26 15.76 -8.14
C ILE A 13 -29.22 14.64 -8.10
N ALA A 14 -27.95 15.04 -7.99
CA ALA A 14 -26.90 14.17 -7.53
C ALA A 14 -27.33 13.66 -6.16
N CYS A 15 -27.78 12.42 -6.12
CA CYS A 15 -28.10 11.73 -4.90
C CYS A 15 -26.80 11.63 -4.11
N LEU A 16 -26.58 12.54 -3.16
CA LEU A 16 -25.57 12.41 -2.11
C LEU A 16 -25.99 11.24 -1.21
N PHE A 17 -25.83 10.02 -1.72
CA PHE A 17 -25.61 8.88 -0.86
C PHE A 17 -24.25 9.13 -0.21
N SER A 18 -24.28 9.65 1.01
CA SER A 18 -23.20 9.43 1.95
C SER A 18 -23.10 7.91 2.11
N ALA A 19 -22.32 7.26 1.25
CA ALA A 19 -22.02 5.85 1.37
C ALA A 19 -21.24 5.70 2.67
N MET A 20 -21.95 5.38 3.76
CA MET A 20 -21.30 4.77 4.90
C MET A 20 -20.67 3.49 4.34
N ALA A 21 -19.36 3.55 4.08
CA ALA A 21 -18.64 2.44 3.49
C ALA A 21 -18.70 1.27 4.47
N PHE A 22 -19.63 0.34 4.23
CA PHE A 22 -19.87 -0.79 5.11
C PHE A 22 -18.59 -1.62 5.21
N THR A 23 -18.05 -1.73 6.43
CA THR A 23 -16.85 -2.51 6.65
C THR A 23 -17.13 -3.98 6.41
N GLN A 24 -16.26 -4.63 5.64
CA GLN A 24 -16.37 -6.04 5.30
C GLN A 24 -15.85 -6.90 6.46
N ASN A 25 -16.42 -8.09 6.61
CA ASN A 25 -15.90 -9.09 7.54
C ASN A 25 -14.57 -9.67 6.97
N PRO A 26 -13.47 -9.71 7.76
CA PRO A 26 -12.22 -10.36 7.39
C PRO A 26 -12.34 -11.78 6.82
N GLU A 27 -13.31 -12.58 7.30
CA GLU A 27 -13.56 -13.94 6.83
C GLU A 27 -14.58 -14.00 5.67
N GLY A 28 -15.16 -12.85 5.32
CA GLY A 28 -16.21 -12.67 4.33
C GLY A 28 -15.71 -12.32 2.93
N LEU A 29 -14.41 -12.11 2.74
CA LEU A 29 -13.87 -11.65 1.45
C LEU A 29 -14.11 -12.67 0.33
N LYS A 30 -14.35 -12.15 -0.88
CA LYS A 30 -14.79 -12.91 -2.05
C LYS A 30 -13.70 -12.91 -3.12
N THR A 31 -13.48 -14.06 -3.73
CA THR A 31 -12.61 -14.20 -4.90
C THR A 31 -13.07 -13.31 -6.05
N GLY A 32 -12.14 -12.64 -6.73
CA GLY A 32 -12.39 -11.73 -7.84
C GLY A 32 -12.81 -10.32 -7.42
N ASN A 33 -13.01 -10.07 -6.11
CA ASN A 33 -13.29 -8.73 -5.61
C ASN A 33 -11.99 -8.01 -5.24
N ASN A 34 -12.05 -6.69 -5.40
CA ASN A 34 -11.03 -5.76 -4.97
C ASN A 34 -11.46 -5.09 -3.65
N TYR A 35 -10.50 -4.86 -2.76
CA TYR A 35 -10.70 -4.23 -1.46
C TYR A 35 -9.62 -3.18 -1.18
N TYR A 36 -9.87 -2.30 -0.22
CA TYR A 36 -8.80 -1.55 0.45
C TYR A 36 -8.95 -1.67 1.96
N PHE A 37 -7.83 -1.48 2.66
CA PHE A 37 -7.71 -1.61 4.10
C PHE A 37 -7.31 -0.27 4.71
N THR A 38 -7.81 0.08 5.88
CA THR A 38 -7.43 1.33 6.58
C THR A 38 -6.13 1.21 7.37
N LYS A 39 -5.44 0.08 7.26
CA LYS A 39 -4.13 -0.18 7.85
C LYS A 39 -3.32 -1.03 6.89
N ASP A 40 -2.02 -1.09 7.12
CA ASP A 40 -1.13 -1.98 6.39
C ASP A 40 -1.52 -3.44 6.67
N ILE A 41 -1.48 -4.27 5.62
CA ILE A 41 -1.77 -5.70 5.73
C ILE A 41 -0.59 -6.54 5.29
N ILE A 42 -0.45 -7.70 5.91
CA ILE A 42 0.67 -8.61 5.65
C ILE A 42 0.24 -9.65 4.61
N LEU A 43 0.98 -9.69 3.50
CA LEU A 43 0.97 -10.76 2.52
C LEU A 43 2.19 -11.67 2.80
N MET A 44 1.95 -12.92 3.20
CA MET A 44 3.02 -13.91 3.28
C MET A 44 3.46 -14.28 1.86
N LEU A 45 4.76 -14.17 1.55
CA LEU A 45 5.27 -14.43 0.20
C LEU A 45 5.38 -15.92 -0.13
N TYR A 46 5.24 -16.77 0.89
CA TYR A 46 5.24 -18.22 0.74
C TYR A 46 3.92 -18.83 1.18
N PRO A 47 3.53 -19.99 0.59
CA PRO A 47 2.28 -20.66 0.93
C PRO A 47 2.17 -20.98 2.43
N PRO A 48 0.96 -20.97 2.99
CA PRO A 48 0.76 -21.31 4.40
C PRO A 48 1.31 -22.70 4.74
N GLY A 49 2.10 -22.81 5.82
CA GLY A 49 2.82 -24.03 6.17
C GLY A 49 4.25 -24.11 5.60
N SER A 50 4.69 -23.11 4.85
CA SER A 50 6.12 -22.89 4.58
C SER A 50 6.88 -22.55 5.87
N THR A 51 8.16 -22.89 5.91
CA THR A 51 9.08 -22.46 6.98
C THR A 51 9.56 -21.02 6.80
N SER A 52 9.43 -20.45 5.60
CA SER A 52 9.80 -19.06 5.33
C SER A 52 8.74 -18.10 5.85
N MET A 53 9.18 -17.07 6.57
CA MET A 53 8.35 -15.97 7.08
C MET A 53 8.45 -14.70 6.22
N ALA A 54 9.06 -14.79 5.02
CA ALA A 54 9.16 -13.64 4.14
C ALA A 54 7.77 -13.07 3.84
N ARG A 55 7.64 -11.77 3.99
CA ARG A 55 6.36 -11.07 3.97
C ARG A 55 6.47 -9.75 3.25
N TYR A 56 5.37 -9.34 2.66
CA TYR A 56 5.16 -8.03 2.07
C TYR A 56 4.11 -7.28 2.89
N GLU A 57 4.44 -6.05 3.31
CA GLU A 57 3.51 -5.15 3.99
C GLU A 57 2.86 -4.28 2.91
N CYS A 58 1.63 -4.65 2.54
CA CYS A 58 0.81 -3.89 1.61
C CYS A 58 0.27 -2.66 2.35
N PRO A 59 0.57 -1.44 1.90
CA PRO A 59 0.20 -0.24 2.66
C PRO A 59 -1.31 -0.01 2.70
N ALA A 60 -1.76 0.69 3.74
CA ALA A 60 -3.14 1.14 3.88
C ALA A 60 -3.61 1.91 2.64
N GLY A 61 -4.85 1.67 2.22
CA GLY A 61 -5.49 2.37 1.10
C GLY A 61 -5.16 1.83 -0.29
N TYR A 62 -4.18 0.94 -0.44
CA TYR A 62 -3.88 0.27 -1.71
C TYR A 62 -5.00 -0.71 -2.10
N ARG A 63 -5.19 -0.89 -3.41
CA ARG A 63 -6.06 -1.92 -3.97
C ARG A 63 -5.46 -3.30 -3.70
N VAL A 64 -6.30 -4.18 -3.18
CA VAL A 64 -5.98 -5.60 -3.00
C VAL A 64 -7.03 -6.45 -3.68
N GLU A 65 -6.61 -7.23 -4.66
CA GLU A 65 -7.46 -8.23 -5.30
C GLU A 65 -7.39 -9.55 -4.53
N ILE A 66 -8.54 -10.17 -4.26
CA ILE A 66 -8.59 -11.52 -3.71
C ILE A 66 -8.64 -12.51 -4.87
N LEU A 67 -7.49 -13.09 -5.19
CA LEU A 67 -7.32 -14.07 -6.27
C LEU A 67 -7.88 -15.44 -5.93
N GLN A 68 -7.79 -15.84 -4.65
CA GLN A 68 -8.29 -17.13 -4.20
C GLN A 68 -8.70 -17.08 -2.74
N ARG A 69 -9.77 -17.81 -2.39
CA ARG A 69 -10.17 -18.13 -1.03
C ARG A 69 -10.07 -19.64 -0.83
N PHE A 70 -9.39 -20.10 0.21
CA PHE A 70 -9.22 -21.52 0.47
C PHE A 70 -8.99 -21.82 1.96
N THR A 71 -9.09 -23.10 2.32
CA THR A 71 -8.78 -23.57 3.67
C THR A 71 -7.54 -24.47 3.61
N ARG A 72 -6.59 -24.27 4.53
CA ARG A 72 -5.43 -25.16 4.70
C ARG A 72 -5.22 -25.45 6.19
N SER A 73 -5.08 -26.72 6.53
CA SER A 73 -4.96 -27.20 7.92
C SER A 73 -6.07 -26.65 8.83
N GLY A 74 -7.31 -26.61 8.32
CA GLY A 74 -8.48 -26.10 9.05
C GLY A 74 -8.56 -24.59 9.21
N LYS A 75 -7.60 -23.82 8.68
CA LYS A 75 -7.59 -22.35 8.75
C LYS A 75 -7.94 -21.73 7.40
N LEU A 76 -8.74 -20.67 7.42
CA LEU A 76 -9.07 -19.87 6.24
C LEU A 76 -7.83 -19.06 5.81
N TRP A 77 -7.62 -18.99 4.49
CA TRP A 77 -6.58 -18.21 3.84
C TRP A 77 -7.12 -17.58 2.56
N TYR A 78 -6.49 -16.47 2.18
CA TYR A 78 -6.62 -15.90 0.85
C TYR A 78 -5.28 -15.93 0.13
N LYS A 79 -5.31 -16.08 -1.19
CA LYS A 79 -4.26 -15.58 -2.07
C LYS A 79 -4.75 -14.22 -2.57
N GLY A 80 -3.93 -13.19 -2.47
CA GLY A 80 -4.27 -11.86 -2.95
C GLY A 80 -3.09 -11.18 -3.62
N GLU A 81 -3.40 -10.14 -4.37
CA GLU A 81 -2.43 -9.27 -5.05
C GLU A 81 -2.59 -7.84 -4.54
N CYS A 82 -1.48 -7.21 -4.18
CA CYS A 82 -1.40 -5.80 -3.83
C CYS A 82 -0.28 -5.15 -4.66
N GLY A 83 -0.60 -4.16 -5.48
CA GLY A 83 0.33 -3.64 -6.48
C GLY A 83 0.77 -4.74 -7.45
N SER A 84 2.09 -4.95 -7.61
CA SER A 84 2.67 -6.02 -8.42
C SER A 84 3.01 -7.30 -7.62
N ARG A 85 2.54 -7.41 -6.37
CA ARG A 85 2.92 -8.47 -5.44
C ARG A 85 1.74 -9.37 -5.07
N GLU A 86 1.85 -10.64 -5.44
CA GLU A 86 1.01 -11.70 -4.90
C GLU A 86 1.51 -12.22 -3.56
N GLY A 87 0.59 -12.66 -2.71
CA GLY A 87 0.91 -13.37 -1.48
C GLY A 87 -0.30 -13.98 -0.80
N TYR A 88 -0.06 -14.54 0.39
CA TYR A 88 -1.06 -15.25 1.18
C TYR A 88 -1.45 -14.46 2.41
N ILE A 89 -2.75 -14.26 2.58
CA ILE A 89 -3.33 -13.45 3.65
C ILE A 89 -4.06 -14.39 4.60
N ASN A 90 -3.72 -14.31 5.89
CA ASN A 90 -4.51 -14.93 6.94
C ASN A 90 -5.55 -13.90 7.42
N PRO A 91 -6.86 -14.21 7.45
CA PRO A 91 -7.89 -13.27 7.92
C PRO A 91 -7.58 -12.67 9.30
N VAL A 92 -6.83 -13.39 10.15
CA VAL A 92 -6.43 -12.89 11.47
C VAL A 92 -5.66 -11.57 11.40
N VAL A 93 -4.86 -11.34 10.36
CA VAL A 93 -4.05 -10.11 10.23
C VAL A 93 -4.88 -8.90 9.79
N LEU A 94 -6.11 -9.13 9.32
CA LEU A 94 -7.00 -8.07 8.82
C LEU A 94 -7.81 -7.43 9.95
N TYR A 95 -7.96 -8.10 11.10
CA TYR A 95 -8.64 -7.54 12.27
C TYR A 95 -7.91 -6.30 12.82
N GLY A 96 -8.66 -5.35 13.37
CA GLY A 96 -8.13 -4.07 13.88
C GLY A 96 -7.97 -2.98 12.81
N GLY A 97 -8.41 -3.23 11.58
CA GLY A 97 -8.62 -2.21 10.54
C GLY A 97 -10.00 -2.36 9.90
N ALA A 98 -10.49 -1.30 9.27
CA ALA A 98 -11.70 -1.40 8.45
C ALA A 98 -11.34 -1.91 7.04
N ILE A 99 -12.24 -2.72 6.49
CA ILE A 99 -12.10 -3.32 5.16
C ILE A 99 -13.21 -2.77 4.29
N HIS A 100 -12.89 -2.23 3.15
CA HIS A 100 -13.89 -1.63 2.26
C HIS A 100 -13.80 -2.27 0.88
N LEU A 101 -14.94 -2.41 0.22
CA LEU A 101 -14.94 -2.77 -1.20
C LEU A 101 -14.24 -1.66 -1.99
N TRP A 102 -13.40 -2.05 -2.93
CA TRP A 102 -12.85 -1.14 -3.90
C TRP A 102 -13.97 -0.65 -4.81
N SER A 103 -13.99 0.66 -5.08
CA SER A 103 -14.91 1.28 -6.03
C SER A 103 -14.13 2.23 -6.94
N GLU A 104 -14.68 2.54 -8.10
CA GLU A 104 -14.09 3.49 -9.05
C GLU A 104 -13.92 4.90 -8.44
N ALA A 105 -14.76 5.28 -7.46
CA ALA A 105 -14.58 6.53 -6.72
C ALA A 105 -13.32 6.51 -5.83
N LYS A 106 -12.87 5.32 -5.40
CA LYS A 106 -11.64 5.17 -4.61
C LYS A 106 -10.39 5.16 -5.50
N SER A 107 -10.47 4.65 -6.74
CA SER A 107 -9.30 4.60 -7.64
C SER A 107 -8.72 5.96 -7.96
N GLN A 108 -9.51 7.03 -7.89
CA GLN A 108 -9.05 8.42 -8.06
C GLN A 108 -8.31 8.99 -6.83
N SER A 109 -8.17 8.20 -5.76
CA SER A 109 -7.52 8.57 -4.49
C SER A 109 -6.56 7.49 -3.99
N GLU A 110 -6.22 6.53 -4.86
CA GLU A 110 -5.13 5.60 -4.59
C GLU A 110 -3.82 6.38 -4.60
N PRO A 111 -2.86 6.11 -3.71
CA PRO A 111 -1.49 6.50 -3.98
C PRO A 111 -1.11 5.80 -5.29
N GLU A 112 -1.03 6.56 -6.38
CA GLU A 112 -0.56 6.04 -7.67
C GLU A 112 0.73 5.27 -7.41
N PRO A 113 0.85 3.99 -7.85
CA PRO A 113 2.15 3.35 -7.87
C PRO A 113 3.07 4.29 -8.67
N LEU A 114 4.23 4.63 -8.09
CA LEU A 114 5.16 5.56 -8.73
C LEU A 114 5.32 5.13 -10.19
N SER A 115 4.97 6.03 -11.11
CA SER A 115 5.05 5.71 -12.53
C SER A 115 6.52 5.42 -12.89
N ASP A 116 6.77 4.65 -13.95
CA ASP A 116 8.13 4.35 -14.43
C ASP A 116 8.99 5.62 -14.64
N ASN A 117 8.35 6.78 -14.85
CA ASN A 117 9.00 8.08 -14.96
C ASN A 117 9.34 8.69 -13.60
N GLU A 118 8.44 8.56 -12.62
CA GLU A 118 8.71 9.00 -11.24
C GLU A 118 9.81 8.15 -10.59
N GLU A 119 9.90 6.86 -10.91
CA GLU A 119 11.00 6.00 -10.46
C GLU A 119 12.38 6.46 -11.01
N GLN A 120 12.39 6.96 -12.25
CA GLN A 120 13.59 7.52 -12.88
C GLN A 120 13.95 8.90 -12.31
N ASP A 121 12.97 9.66 -11.83
CA ASP A 121 13.16 10.98 -11.23
C ASP A 121 13.58 10.93 -9.75
N ILE A 122 13.58 9.74 -9.13
CA ILE A 122 14.10 9.57 -7.77
C ILE A 122 15.63 9.66 -7.78
N ASP A 123 16.16 10.65 -7.09
CA ASP A 123 17.57 10.71 -6.74
C ASP A 123 17.84 9.73 -5.60
N PHE A 124 18.39 8.57 -5.97
CA PHE A 124 18.82 7.54 -5.02
C PHE A 124 20.18 7.85 -4.36
N GLY A 125 20.93 8.82 -4.88
CA GLY A 125 22.28 9.10 -4.43
C GLY A 125 23.30 8.04 -4.84
N ASP A 126 24.16 7.64 -3.90
CA ASP A 126 25.25 6.67 -4.09
C ASP A 126 25.21 5.55 -3.02
N ASP A 127 26.25 4.71 -2.98
CA ASP A 127 26.41 3.61 -2.02
C ASP A 127 27.47 3.96 -0.95
N SER A 128 27.48 5.20 -0.45
CA SER A 128 28.52 5.68 0.48
C SER A 128 28.33 5.28 1.94
N SER A 129 27.21 4.65 2.32
CA SER A 129 27.02 4.19 3.70
C SER A 129 27.79 2.90 3.98
N GLU A 130 28.13 2.66 5.25
CA GLU A 130 28.83 1.43 5.67
C GLU A 130 27.98 0.15 5.52
N PHE A 131 26.67 0.32 5.35
CA PHE A 131 25.70 -0.77 5.22
C PHE A 131 25.21 -0.98 3.78
N ALA A 132 25.58 -0.09 2.84
CA ALA A 132 25.19 -0.21 1.45
C ALA A 132 25.64 -1.55 0.83
N ASN A 133 24.76 -2.17 0.03
CA ASN A 133 25.00 -3.44 -0.66
C ASN A 133 25.28 -4.66 0.25
N PHE A 134 25.02 -4.58 1.56
CA PHE A 134 25.52 -5.60 2.49
C PHE A 134 24.54 -6.75 2.73
N ASP A 135 23.24 -6.47 2.74
CA ASP A 135 22.20 -7.45 3.09
C ASP A 135 20.98 -7.44 2.15
N GLY A 136 21.00 -6.60 1.12
CA GLY A 136 19.92 -6.47 0.16
C GLY A 136 18.70 -5.72 0.70
N GLN A 137 18.84 -4.99 1.81
CA GLN A 137 17.84 -4.08 2.36
C GLN A 137 18.14 -2.64 1.95
N CYS A 138 17.11 -1.78 1.97
CA CYS A 138 17.26 -0.35 1.75
C CYS A 138 17.41 0.38 3.09
N ASP A 139 18.55 1.03 3.30
CA ASP A 139 18.87 1.81 4.50
C ASP A 139 18.49 3.29 4.40
N ASP A 140 18.09 3.75 3.20
CA ASP A 140 17.68 5.12 2.98
C ASP A 140 16.35 5.43 3.71
N ASN A 141 16.39 6.35 4.67
CA ASN A 141 15.25 6.63 5.54
C ASN A 141 14.06 7.27 4.83
N ARG A 142 14.26 7.79 3.62
CA ARG A 142 13.18 8.33 2.76
C ARG A 142 12.26 7.21 2.28
N PHE A 143 12.75 5.98 2.24
CA PHE A 143 11.97 4.81 1.88
C PHE A 143 11.37 4.14 3.12
N ILE A 144 10.23 3.49 2.89
CA ILE A 144 9.56 2.64 3.85
C ILE A 144 9.12 1.34 3.17
N GLY A 145 8.93 0.29 3.95
CA GLY A 145 8.47 -1.01 3.45
C GLY A 145 9.20 -2.19 4.10
N PRO A 146 8.78 -3.42 3.76
CA PRO A 146 9.24 -4.65 4.42
C PRO A 146 10.72 -4.98 4.26
N GLN A 147 11.39 -4.46 3.23
CA GLN A 147 12.84 -4.64 3.00
C GLN A 147 13.62 -3.36 3.27
N ARG A 148 13.02 -2.43 4.00
CA ARG A 148 13.72 -1.28 4.56
C ARG A 148 14.28 -1.67 5.92
N PHE A 149 15.58 -1.50 6.14
CA PHE A 149 16.14 -1.73 7.45
C PHE A 149 15.80 -0.54 8.37
N TYR A 150 15.46 -0.81 9.63
CA TYR A 150 15.11 0.22 10.60
C TYR A 150 16.29 0.58 11.50
N ILE A 151 17.18 1.43 10.99
CA ILE A 151 18.11 2.16 11.83
C ILE A 151 17.34 3.21 12.64
N HIS A 152 17.05 2.92 13.91
CA HIS A 152 16.40 3.86 14.84
C HIS A 152 17.27 5.09 15.19
N PHE A 153 18.53 5.09 14.75
CA PHE A 153 19.53 6.07 15.15
C PHE A 153 20.22 6.68 13.94
N ASP A 154 19.52 7.46 13.12
CA ASP A 154 20.21 8.56 12.45
C ASP A 154 19.29 9.67 11.95
N HIS A 155 19.70 10.90 12.21
CA HIS A 155 19.09 12.15 11.77
C HIS A 155 19.41 12.41 10.29
N GLY A 156 19.02 11.50 9.40
CA GLY A 156 19.19 11.65 7.94
C GLY A 156 20.56 11.26 7.39
N GLY A 157 21.49 10.73 8.20
CA GLY A 157 22.83 10.37 7.73
C GLY A 157 22.91 9.18 6.76
N HIS A 158 21.81 8.45 6.54
CA HIS A 158 21.69 7.36 5.57
C HIS A 158 20.84 7.71 4.32
N ASN A 159 20.28 8.92 4.26
CA ASN A 159 19.56 9.35 3.07
C ASN A 159 20.54 9.47 1.90
N PHE A 160 20.16 8.97 0.72
CA PHE A 160 20.95 9.02 -0.52
C PHE A 160 22.25 8.20 -0.48
N LYS A 161 22.37 7.20 0.40
CA LYS A 161 23.62 6.45 0.63
C LYS A 161 23.52 4.93 0.50
N ASP A 162 22.42 4.46 -0.10
CA ASP A 162 22.19 3.03 -0.35
C ASP A 162 21.44 2.84 -1.68
N ALA A 163 21.96 3.48 -2.74
CA ALA A 163 21.28 3.63 -4.00
C ALA A 163 20.95 2.30 -4.69
N THR A 164 21.87 1.33 -4.66
CA THR A 164 21.73 0.07 -5.40
C THR A 164 20.60 -0.79 -4.84
N ASP A 165 20.56 -1.00 -3.53
CA ASP A 165 19.53 -1.82 -2.90
C ASP A 165 18.18 -1.11 -2.90
N CYS A 166 18.12 0.19 -2.62
CA CYS A 166 16.89 0.95 -2.68
C CYS A 166 16.27 0.97 -4.08
N ARG A 167 17.06 1.16 -5.15
CA ARG A 167 16.53 1.10 -6.53
C ARG A 167 15.97 -0.28 -6.86
N LYS A 168 16.71 -1.33 -6.52
CA LYS A 168 16.30 -2.71 -6.79
C LYS A 168 15.01 -3.07 -6.05
N LEU A 169 14.91 -2.67 -4.78
CA LEU A 169 13.75 -2.96 -3.95
C LEU A 169 12.54 -2.12 -4.34
N LEU A 170 12.73 -0.86 -4.77
CA LEU A 170 11.66 -0.01 -5.27
C LEU A 170 11.05 -0.61 -6.56
N GLY A 171 11.88 -0.99 -7.53
CA GLY A 171 11.41 -1.61 -8.78
C GLY A 171 10.80 -3.00 -8.55
N ALA A 172 11.20 -3.66 -7.46
CA ALA A 172 10.57 -4.88 -7.01
C ALA A 172 9.27 -4.65 -6.20
N GLY A 173 8.86 -3.40 -5.98
CA GLY A 173 7.69 -3.01 -5.19
C GLY A 173 7.79 -3.40 -3.70
N LEU A 174 9.00 -3.61 -3.18
CA LEU A 174 9.27 -4.04 -1.80
C LEU A 174 9.49 -2.88 -0.83
N ILE A 175 9.71 -1.69 -1.36
CA ILE A 175 9.75 -0.43 -0.62
C ILE A 175 9.02 0.64 -1.45
N ARG A 176 8.73 1.78 -0.84
CA ARG A 176 8.23 2.99 -1.51
C ARG A 176 8.76 4.23 -0.81
N LEU A 177 8.71 5.37 -1.48
CA LEU A 177 8.93 6.65 -0.81
C LEU A 177 7.84 6.91 0.24
N ARG A 178 8.27 7.51 1.35
CA ARG A 178 7.37 8.04 2.36
C ARG A 178 6.54 9.18 1.74
N THR A 179 5.26 9.24 2.07
CA THR A 179 4.40 10.35 1.64
C THR A 179 4.60 11.58 2.52
N VAL A 180 4.28 12.76 2.01
CA VAL A 180 4.32 14.03 2.77
C VAL A 180 3.45 13.97 4.04
N GLN A 181 2.35 13.20 4.01
CA GLN A 181 1.49 12.99 5.17
C GLN A 181 2.21 12.15 6.25
N GLU A 182 2.89 11.07 5.85
CA GLU A 182 3.66 10.22 6.76
C GLU A 182 4.92 10.90 7.30
N GLU A 183 5.52 11.82 6.54
CA GLU A 183 6.59 12.71 7.04
C GLU A 183 6.05 13.64 8.13
N ARG A 184 4.91 14.31 7.89
CA ARG A 184 4.27 15.19 8.87
C ARG A 184 3.84 14.45 10.14
N ASP A 185 3.26 13.26 10.00
CA ASP A 185 2.78 12.49 11.15
C ASP A 185 3.95 11.93 11.99
N SER A 186 5.12 11.69 11.38
CA SER A 186 6.34 11.29 12.10
C SER A 186 6.93 12.41 12.97
N VAL A 187 6.72 13.67 12.60
CA VAL A 187 7.19 14.85 13.35
C VAL A 187 6.30 15.18 14.55
N ILE A 188 5.01 14.86 14.48
CA ILE A 188 4.05 15.11 15.57
C ILE A 188 4.20 14.08 16.71
N ALA A 189 4.73 12.89 16.41
CA ALA A 189 4.90 11.82 17.40
C ALA A 189 6.04 12.05 18.41
N THR A 190 6.90 13.07 18.22
CA THR A 190 8.05 13.35 19.09
C THR A 190 7.83 14.47 20.11
N ASP A 191 6.65 15.09 20.14
CA ASP A 191 6.27 16.05 21.19
C ASP A 191 5.45 15.35 22.29
N TRP A 192 6.15 14.61 23.18
CA TRP A 192 5.64 14.16 24.48
C TRP A 192 6.70 14.37 25.56
#